data_AF-A0A3G9JWV5-F1
#
_entry.id   AF-A0A3G9JWV5-F1
#
_cell.length_a   1.000
_cell.length_b   1.000
_cell.length_c   1.000
_cell.angle_alpha   90.00
_cell.angle_beta   90.00
_cell.angle_gamma   90.00
#
_symmetry.space_group_name_H-M   'P 1'
#
loop_
_entity.id
_entity.type
_entity.pdbx_description
1 polymer ?
#
loop_
_entity_poly.entity_id
_entity_poly.type
_entity_poly.pdbx_seq_one_letter_code
_entity_poly.pdbx_strand_id
1 'polypeptide(L)'
;MPGAAPLAAAVWAPEGVADEPGTPFGVTYEPAPVVLTGVSGQDAGELVFALLDSGRSVVTVGGEVPGAAGALEAMSRLGVTQAHLAGPLAGTIAQKAPARALSAAPLPERATANAAAELLAHIRAHEPRRRHNPLVSVDAAGAHVAPGPEDIVVRHAVAADEPAIQAMYGHLLDACDAPGRETCGWRRGFWPLPDDVSRRLREGITWVALERGGERPGAPVLGAMSLDGDFGLPGVEPDWEPLAPGEMLTCHLLATDPAARGRGVATALLASYAREGIARGCRALRINTSPQSLSNRLYRELGFTLHRPVWFPYEGLDLTGWTNLYEIRLDVAAPAPGHAR
;
A
#
# COMPACT_ATOMS: atom_id res chain seq x y z
N MET A 1 -11.58 9.23 -18.28
CA MET A 1 -11.44 8.88 -19.70
C MET A 1 -12.71 9.29 -20.43
N PRO A 2 -12.68 10.30 -21.31
CA PRO A 2 -13.83 10.63 -22.14
C PRO A 2 -14.21 9.42 -23.00
N GLY A 3 -15.46 8.93 -22.89
CA GLY A 3 -15.99 7.82 -23.69
C GLY A 3 -15.98 6.42 -23.06
N ALA A 4 -15.50 6.25 -21.83
CA ALA A 4 -15.67 4.99 -21.10
C ALA A 4 -17.07 4.95 -20.44
N ALA A 5 -17.76 3.80 -20.52
CA ALA A 5 -19.01 3.58 -19.78
C ALA A 5 -18.79 3.85 -18.28
N PRO A 6 -19.75 4.47 -17.57
CA PRO A 6 -19.59 4.77 -16.17
C PRO A 6 -19.46 3.49 -15.35
N LEU A 7 -18.35 3.37 -14.61
CA LEU A 7 -18.16 2.35 -13.59
C LEU A 7 -18.96 2.73 -12.35
N ALA A 8 -19.89 1.88 -11.93
CA ALA A 8 -20.62 2.06 -10.67
C ALA A 8 -20.12 1.06 -9.63
N ALA A 9 -19.78 1.55 -8.44
CA ALA A 9 -19.49 0.72 -7.29
C ALA A 9 -20.26 1.26 -6.08
N ALA A 10 -20.77 0.35 -5.25
CA ALA A 10 -21.38 0.68 -3.97
C ALA A 10 -20.55 0.05 -2.85
N VAL A 11 -20.39 0.79 -1.76
CA VAL A 11 -19.71 0.33 -0.55
C VAL A 11 -20.74 0.22 0.56
N TRP A 12 -20.74 -0.91 1.25
CA TRP A 12 -21.46 -1.11 2.50
C TRP A 12 -20.44 -1.29 3.60
N ALA A 13 -20.55 -0.47 4.63
CA ALA A 13 -19.68 -0.50 5.79
C ALA A 13 -20.42 -1.17 6.98
N PRO A 14 -19.71 -1.92 7.84
CA PRO A 14 -20.25 -2.39 9.10
C PRO A 14 -20.73 -1.24 9.98
N GLU A 15 -21.61 -1.53 10.94
CA GLU A 15 -21.99 -0.55 11.96
C GLU A 15 -20.73 -0.02 12.68
N GLY A 16 -20.69 1.29 12.92
CA GLY A 16 -19.56 1.97 13.58
C GLY A 16 -18.38 2.34 12.66
N VAL A 17 -18.32 1.84 11.42
CA VAL A 17 -17.26 2.19 10.47
C VAL A 17 -17.62 3.47 9.71
N ALA A 18 -16.75 4.48 9.79
CA ALA A 18 -16.92 5.78 9.15
C ALA A 18 -16.01 5.94 7.92
N ASP A 19 -16.26 6.98 7.12
CA ASP A 19 -15.39 7.38 6.02
C ASP A 19 -14.31 8.34 6.54
N GLU A 20 -13.20 7.77 6.99
CA GLU A 20 -12.09 8.48 7.64
C GLU A 20 -10.73 7.85 7.28
N PRO A 21 -9.60 8.52 7.57
CA PRO A 21 -8.28 7.91 7.42
C PRO A 21 -8.20 6.54 8.12
N GLY A 22 -7.68 5.54 7.41
CA GLY A 22 -7.63 4.15 7.81
C GLY A 22 -8.77 3.31 7.21
N THR A 23 -9.92 3.93 6.96
CA THR A 23 -11.11 3.32 6.36
C THR A 23 -11.75 4.22 5.28
N PRO A 24 -10.97 4.71 4.29
CA PRO A 24 -11.52 5.61 3.27
C PRO A 24 -12.72 4.96 2.57
N PHE A 25 -13.78 5.72 2.39
CA PHE A 25 -15.09 5.28 1.88
C PHE A 25 -15.82 4.25 2.76
N GLY A 26 -15.43 4.09 4.02
CA GLY A 26 -15.96 3.07 4.93
C GLY A 26 -15.45 1.66 4.65
N VAL A 27 -14.34 1.54 3.92
CA VAL A 27 -13.75 0.24 3.56
C VAL A 27 -12.79 -0.21 4.66
N THR A 28 -13.13 -1.31 5.31
CA THR A 28 -12.30 -1.99 6.31
C THR A 28 -11.06 -2.64 5.67
N TYR A 29 -9.94 -2.65 6.41
CA TYR A 29 -8.76 -3.44 6.04
C TYR A 29 -8.67 -4.78 6.80
N GLU A 30 -9.09 -4.76 8.06
CA GLU A 30 -9.14 -5.93 8.94
C GLU A 30 -10.46 -5.87 9.74
N PRO A 31 -11.36 -6.85 9.57
CA PRO A 31 -11.27 -7.96 8.63
C PRO A 31 -11.28 -7.49 7.16
N ALA A 32 -10.63 -8.25 6.27
CA ALA A 32 -10.47 -7.87 4.86
C ALA A 32 -11.82 -7.69 4.14
N PRO A 33 -11.92 -6.73 3.19
CA PRO A 33 -13.18 -6.44 2.52
C PRO A 33 -13.55 -7.57 1.54
N VAL A 34 -14.84 -7.66 1.23
CA VAL A 34 -15.36 -8.56 0.18
C VAL A 34 -15.78 -7.75 -1.04
N VAL A 35 -15.29 -8.11 -2.21
CA VAL A 35 -15.71 -7.52 -3.49
C VAL A 35 -16.62 -8.49 -4.23
N LEU A 36 -17.89 -8.12 -4.35
CA LEU A 36 -18.91 -8.81 -5.12
C LEU A 36 -18.86 -8.34 -6.57
N THR A 37 -18.52 -9.25 -7.47
CA THR A 37 -18.19 -8.94 -8.87
C THR A 37 -19.31 -9.44 -9.79
N GLY A 38 -19.95 -8.55 -10.55
CA GLY A 38 -20.99 -8.94 -11.50
C GLY A 38 -22.32 -9.33 -10.84
N VAL A 39 -22.61 -8.80 -9.65
CA VAL A 39 -23.88 -8.94 -8.93
C VAL A 39 -24.40 -7.55 -8.62
N SER A 40 -25.68 -7.27 -8.88
CA SER A 40 -26.27 -5.98 -8.53
C SER A 40 -26.46 -5.88 -7.01
N GLY A 41 -26.44 -4.66 -6.46
CA GLY A 41 -26.67 -4.46 -5.03
C GLY A 41 -28.06 -4.93 -4.56
N GLN A 42 -29.05 -4.95 -5.46
CA GLN A 42 -30.40 -5.44 -5.17
C GLN A 42 -30.44 -6.97 -5.05
N ASP A 43 -29.62 -7.68 -5.85
CA ASP A 43 -29.57 -9.14 -5.86
C ASP A 43 -28.71 -9.73 -4.73
N ALA A 44 -27.86 -8.90 -4.11
CA ALA A 44 -26.91 -9.32 -3.08
C ALA A 44 -27.42 -9.16 -1.64
N GLY A 45 -28.67 -8.72 -1.41
CA GLY A 45 -29.19 -8.25 -0.11
C GLY A 45 -28.82 -9.11 1.10
N GLU A 46 -29.28 -10.37 1.17
CA GLU A 46 -28.96 -11.28 2.30
C GLU A 46 -27.46 -11.53 2.47
N LEU A 47 -26.72 -11.60 1.37
CA LEU A 47 -25.28 -11.82 1.38
C LEU A 47 -24.54 -10.62 1.96
N VAL A 48 -24.93 -9.40 1.57
CA VAL A 48 -24.37 -8.16 2.09
C VAL A 48 -24.55 -8.10 3.60
N PHE A 49 -25.77 -8.32 4.11
CA PHE A 49 -26.02 -8.29 5.56
C PHE A 49 -25.18 -9.31 6.33
N ALA A 50 -25.13 -10.57 5.88
CA ALA A 50 -24.31 -11.59 6.54
C ALA A 50 -22.81 -11.26 6.57
N LEU A 51 -22.30 -10.58 5.53
CA LEU A 51 -20.92 -10.12 5.47
C LEU A 51 -20.67 -8.91 6.39
N LEU A 52 -21.62 -7.95 6.44
CA LEU A 52 -21.57 -6.81 7.35
C LEU A 52 -21.58 -7.26 8.82
N ASP A 53 -22.44 -8.22 9.17
CA ASP A 53 -22.52 -8.81 10.52
C ASP A 53 -21.21 -9.52 10.92
N SER A 54 -20.38 -9.89 9.94
CA SER A 54 -19.03 -10.43 10.18
C SER A 54 -17.96 -9.34 10.39
N GLY A 55 -18.37 -8.07 10.43
CA GLY A 55 -17.49 -6.90 10.58
C GLY A 55 -16.77 -6.48 9.30
N ARG A 56 -17.19 -6.96 8.12
CA ARG A 56 -16.50 -6.70 6.84
C ARG A 56 -17.23 -5.66 6.03
N SER A 57 -16.49 -4.73 5.46
CA SER A 57 -17.00 -3.93 4.36
C SER A 57 -17.21 -4.78 3.11
N VAL A 58 -18.29 -4.46 2.38
CA VAL A 58 -18.65 -5.10 1.13
C VAL A 58 -18.59 -4.05 0.02
N VAL A 59 -18.02 -4.42 -1.12
CA VAL A 59 -18.02 -3.59 -2.32
C VAL A 59 -18.71 -4.38 -3.42
N THR A 60 -19.75 -3.83 -4.04
CA THR A 60 -20.28 -4.38 -5.29
C THR A 60 -19.82 -3.54 -6.43
N VAL A 61 -19.54 -4.19 -7.54
CA VAL A 61 -19.18 -3.54 -8.79
C VAL A 61 -20.21 -3.91 -9.85
N GLY A 62 -20.90 -2.88 -10.37
CA GLY A 62 -21.95 -2.99 -11.38
C GLY A 62 -21.84 -1.94 -12.49
N GLY A 63 -22.64 -2.09 -13.55
CA GLY A 63 -22.68 -1.20 -14.71
C GLY A 63 -22.96 -1.94 -16.02
N GLU A 64 -23.22 -1.20 -17.11
CA GLU A 64 -23.56 -1.76 -18.44
C GLU A 64 -22.41 -2.55 -19.09
N VAL A 65 -21.17 -2.42 -18.58
CA VAL A 65 -20.02 -3.27 -18.95
C VAL A 65 -19.23 -3.65 -17.68
N PRO A 66 -19.62 -4.69 -16.93
CA PRO A 66 -18.83 -5.17 -15.81
C PRO A 66 -17.79 -6.17 -16.33
N GLY A 67 -16.53 -5.73 -16.34
CA GLY A 67 -15.39 -6.59 -16.65
C GLY A 67 -14.41 -6.64 -15.50
N ALA A 68 -13.54 -7.64 -15.46
CA ALA A 68 -12.48 -7.78 -14.45
C ALA A 68 -11.63 -6.50 -14.29
N ALA A 69 -11.40 -5.76 -15.39
CA ALA A 69 -10.69 -4.49 -15.37
C ALA A 69 -11.44 -3.38 -14.61
N GLY A 70 -12.78 -3.31 -14.77
CA GLY A 70 -13.61 -2.35 -14.03
C GLY A 70 -13.62 -2.63 -12.53
N ALA A 71 -13.67 -3.90 -12.13
CA ALA A 71 -13.57 -4.29 -10.73
C ALA A 71 -12.19 -3.93 -10.13
N LEU A 72 -11.10 -4.18 -10.86
CA LEU A 72 -9.75 -3.81 -10.42
C LEU A 72 -9.58 -2.29 -10.30
N GLU A 73 -10.16 -1.53 -11.22
CA GLU A 73 -10.19 -0.06 -11.16
C GLU A 73 -11.04 0.44 -9.98
N ALA A 74 -12.20 -0.15 -9.71
CA ALA A 74 -13.02 0.17 -8.53
C ALA A 74 -12.24 -0.10 -7.23
N MET A 75 -11.56 -1.24 -7.14
CA MET A 75 -10.72 -1.56 -5.99
C MET A 75 -9.60 -0.53 -5.81
N SER A 76 -8.96 -0.08 -6.91
CA SER A 76 -7.90 0.94 -6.84
C SER A 76 -8.42 2.30 -6.38
N ARG A 77 -9.60 2.73 -6.87
CA ARG A 77 -10.30 3.95 -6.46
C ARG A 77 -10.61 3.98 -4.97
N LEU A 78 -11.04 2.83 -4.45
CA LEU A 78 -11.46 2.67 -3.06
C LEU A 78 -10.30 2.35 -2.10
N GLY A 79 -9.06 2.25 -2.60
CA GLY A 79 -7.90 1.92 -1.77
C GLY A 79 -7.87 0.46 -1.31
N VAL A 80 -8.69 -0.39 -1.94
CA VAL A 80 -8.75 -1.85 -1.72
C VAL A 80 -7.53 -2.48 -2.39
N THR A 81 -6.53 -2.79 -1.59
CA THR A 81 -5.28 -3.40 -2.08
C THR A 81 -5.38 -4.91 -2.18
N GLN A 82 -6.13 -5.53 -1.26
CA GLN A 82 -6.45 -6.96 -1.26
C GLN A 82 -7.90 -7.16 -0.80
N ALA A 83 -8.60 -8.14 -1.38
CA ALA A 83 -9.98 -8.48 -0.98
C ALA A 83 -10.28 -9.97 -1.19
N HIS A 84 -11.32 -10.45 -0.52
CA HIS A 84 -11.99 -11.70 -0.92
C HIS A 84 -12.92 -11.39 -2.08
N LEU A 85 -12.80 -12.12 -3.18
CA LEU A 85 -13.59 -11.92 -4.39
C LEU A 85 -14.72 -12.94 -4.43
N ALA A 86 -15.93 -12.49 -4.73
CA ALA A 86 -17.06 -13.39 -4.89
C ALA A 86 -17.92 -13.00 -6.10
N GLY A 87 -18.33 -13.98 -6.91
CA GLY A 87 -19.19 -13.78 -8.08
C GLY A 87 -18.58 -14.24 -9.41
N PRO A 88 -19.30 -14.08 -10.53
CA PRO A 88 -18.93 -14.61 -11.84
C PRO A 88 -17.55 -14.18 -12.36
N LEU A 89 -17.04 -13.02 -11.94
CA LEU A 89 -15.74 -12.51 -12.39
C LEU A 89 -14.59 -12.81 -11.40
N ALA A 90 -14.88 -13.39 -10.23
CA ALA A 90 -13.90 -13.57 -9.16
C ALA A 90 -12.66 -14.35 -9.61
N GLY A 91 -12.87 -15.45 -10.33
CA GLY A 91 -11.76 -16.28 -10.86
C GLY A 91 -10.93 -15.54 -11.91
N THR A 92 -11.56 -14.79 -12.82
CA THR A 92 -10.85 -14.00 -13.83
C THR A 92 -10.02 -12.89 -13.21
N ILE A 93 -10.54 -12.21 -12.19
CA ILE A 93 -9.82 -11.15 -11.48
C ILE A 93 -8.63 -11.76 -10.71
N ALA A 94 -8.83 -12.87 -10.00
CA ALA A 94 -7.76 -13.56 -9.29
C ALA A 94 -6.65 -14.04 -10.22
N GLN A 95 -6.97 -14.48 -11.44
CA GLN A 95 -5.97 -14.83 -12.44
C GLN A 95 -5.20 -13.61 -12.96
N LYS A 96 -5.88 -12.48 -13.18
CA LYS A 96 -5.26 -11.25 -13.70
C LYS A 96 -4.43 -10.50 -12.67
N ALA A 97 -4.84 -10.53 -11.41
CA ALA A 97 -4.21 -9.79 -10.31
C ALA A 97 -4.16 -10.65 -9.03
N PRO A 98 -3.37 -11.74 -9.03
CA PRO A 98 -3.32 -12.69 -7.91
C PRO A 98 -2.92 -12.03 -6.58
N ALA A 99 -2.04 -11.03 -6.62
CA ALA A 99 -1.63 -10.24 -5.45
C ALA A 99 -2.79 -9.57 -4.71
N ARG A 100 -3.88 -9.26 -5.43
CA ARG A 100 -5.05 -8.51 -4.95
C ARG A 100 -6.21 -9.41 -4.53
N ALA A 101 -6.16 -10.70 -4.82
CA ALA A 101 -7.20 -11.67 -4.49
C ALA A 101 -6.76 -12.55 -3.32
N LEU A 102 -7.36 -12.35 -2.13
CA LEU A 102 -7.11 -13.22 -0.97
C LEU A 102 -7.77 -14.59 -1.15
N SER A 103 -8.96 -14.59 -1.74
CA SER A 103 -9.65 -15.78 -2.21
C SER A 103 -10.59 -15.41 -3.36
N ALA A 104 -11.07 -16.41 -4.09
CA ALA A 104 -12.03 -16.23 -5.16
C ALA A 104 -13.08 -17.35 -5.10
N ALA A 105 -14.34 -16.98 -4.95
CA ALA A 105 -15.46 -17.90 -4.89
C ALA A 105 -16.52 -17.57 -5.96
N PRO A 106 -17.12 -18.56 -6.62
CA PRO A 106 -18.32 -18.31 -7.40
C PRO A 106 -19.48 -17.95 -6.47
N LEU A 107 -20.48 -17.22 -6.99
CA LEU A 107 -21.75 -17.02 -6.30
C LEU A 107 -22.90 -17.56 -7.15
N PRO A 108 -23.92 -18.17 -6.53
CA PRO A 108 -25.16 -18.52 -7.22
C PRO A 108 -25.91 -17.25 -7.66
N GLU A 109 -26.78 -17.38 -8.67
CA GLU A 109 -27.62 -16.27 -9.17
C GLU A 109 -28.53 -15.65 -8.10
N ARG A 110 -28.86 -16.41 -7.05
CA ARG A 110 -29.61 -15.91 -5.88
C ARG A 110 -28.81 -16.11 -4.61
N ALA A 111 -28.62 -15.03 -3.85
CA ALA A 111 -28.11 -15.11 -2.49
C ALA A 111 -29.10 -15.91 -1.62
N THR A 112 -28.58 -16.87 -0.86
CA THR A 112 -29.32 -17.62 0.16
C THR A 112 -28.51 -17.61 1.45
N ALA A 113 -29.17 -17.80 2.60
CA ALA A 113 -28.48 -17.97 3.88
C ALA A 113 -27.39 -19.06 3.85
N ASN A 114 -27.62 -20.18 3.15
CA ASN A 114 -26.61 -21.23 3.01
C ASN A 114 -25.40 -20.76 2.18
N ALA A 115 -25.63 -20.07 1.06
CA ALA A 115 -24.56 -19.51 0.24
C ALA A 115 -23.71 -18.48 1.01
N ALA A 116 -24.34 -17.66 1.86
CA ALA A 116 -23.63 -16.74 2.73
C ALA A 116 -22.76 -17.46 3.78
N ALA A 117 -23.28 -18.52 4.40
CA ALA A 117 -22.54 -19.33 5.36
C ALA A 117 -21.32 -20.04 4.72
N GLU A 118 -21.50 -20.61 3.52
CA GLU A 118 -20.42 -21.25 2.74
C GLU A 118 -19.35 -20.23 2.34
N LEU A 119 -19.75 -19.06 1.84
CA LEU A 119 -18.81 -17.99 1.50
C LEU A 119 -18.01 -17.54 2.73
N LEU A 120 -18.68 -17.30 3.86
CA LEU A 120 -18.02 -16.90 5.10
C LEU A 120 -17.04 -17.97 5.60
N ALA A 121 -17.38 -19.25 5.48
CA ALA A 121 -16.46 -20.34 5.81
C ALA A 121 -15.23 -20.35 4.90
N HIS A 122 -15.43 -20.16 3.59
CA HIS A 122 -14.35 -20.04 2.62
C HIS A 122 -13.45 -18.83 2.91
N ILE A 123 -14.03 -17.66 3.20
CA ILE A 123 -13.31 -16.44 3.59
C ILE A 123 -12.47 -16.70 4.83
N ARG A 124 -13.05 -17.23 5.90
CA ARG A 124 -12.33 -17.52 7.15
C ARG A 124 -11.13 -18.44 6.94
N ALA A 125 -11.23 -19.41 6.03
CA ALA A 125 -10.12 -20.31 5.71
C ALA A 125 -8.96 -19.62 4.96
N HIS A 126 -9.22 -18.49 4.30
CA HIS A 126 -8.25 -17.74 3.48
C HIS A 126 -7.90 -16.37 4.07
N GLU A 127 -8.40 -16.03 5.26
CA GLU A 127 -8.11 -14.75 5.89
C GLU A 127 -6.60 -14.65 6.19
N PRO A 128 -5.92 -13.60 5.73
CA PRO A 128 -4.50 -13.44 5.98
C PRO A 128 -4.26 -13.07 7.45
N ARG A 129 -3.22 -13.66 8.05
CA ARG A 129 -2.67 -13.12 9.31
C ARG A 129 -1.99 -11.79 9.03
N ARG A 130 -2.47 -10.71 9.63
CA ARG A 130 -1.84 -9.38 9.63
C ARG A 130 -0.92 -9.24 10.85
N ARG A 131 0.23 -8.60 10.65
CA ARG A 131 1.16 -8.28 11.74
C ARG A 131 1.01 -6.80 12.07
N HIS A 132 0.95 -6.45 13.34
CA HIS A 132 0.86 -5.06 13.78
C HIS A 132 2.11 -4.72 14.57
N ASN A 133 3.12 -4.27 13.84
CA ASN A 133 4.44 -3.91 14.36
C ASN A 133 4.67 -2.42 14.07
N PRO A 134 3.92 -1.52 14.75
CA PRO A 134 3.99 -0.09 14.47
C PRO A 134 5.43 0.40 14.57
N LEU A 135 5.84 1.16 13.55
CA LEU A 135 7.18 1.71 13.44
C LEU A 135 7.47 2.76 14.52
N VAL A 136 6.43 3.52 14.86
CA VAL A 136 6.48 4.64 15.79
C VAL A 136 5.41 4.46 16.86
N SER A 137 5.79 4.67 18.12
CA SER A 137 4.86 4.90 19.23
C SER A 137 5.06 6.31 19.76
N VAL A 138 3.98 7.01 20.13
CA VAL A 138 4.05 8.36 20.69
C VAL A 138 3.50 8.32 22.11
N ASP A 139 4.29 8.79 23.07
CA ASP A 139 3.92 8.90 24.48
C ASP A 139 4.20 10.32 25.02
N ALA A 140 4.15 10.49 26.34
CA ALA A 140 4.39 11.79 26.99
C ALA A 140 5.81 12.36 26.76
N ALA A 141 6.79 11.52 26.39
CA ALA A 141 8.15 11.93 26.06
C ALA A 141 8.34 12.20 24.56
N GLY A 142 7.34 11.90 23.72
CA GLY A 142 7.35 12.14 22.28
C GLY A 142 7.31 10.85 21.46
N ALA A 143 7.72 10.94 20.19
CA ALA A 143 7.75 9.82 19.27
C ALA A 143 9.01 8.96 19.45
N HIS A 144 8.81 7.63 19.48
CA HIS A 144 9.85 6.62 19.62
C HIS A 144 9.79 5.65 18.46
N VAL A 145 10.94 5.30 17.89
CA VAL A 145 11.02 4.37 16.76
C VAL A 145 11.36 2.97 17.25
N ALA A 146 10.58 1.98 16.83
CA ALA A 146 10.86 0.58 17.09
C ALA A 146 12.26 0.17 16.59
N PRO A 147 12.94 -0.77 17.28
CA PRO A 147 14.21 -1.28 16.80
C PRO A 147 14.05 -1.95 15.43
N GLY A 148 15.04 -1.73 14.56
CA GLY A 148 15.13 -2.44 13.28
C GLY A 148 15.74 -3.83 13.45
N PRO A 149 15.80 -4.63 12.37
CA PRO A 149 16.56 -5.88 12.37
C PRO A 149 18.03 -5.64 12.73
N GLU A 150 18.58 -6.52 13.57
CA GLU A 150 19.92 -6.34 14.14
C GLU A 150 21.04 -6.44 13.10
N ASP A 151 20.87 -7.25 12.06
CA ASP A 151 21.86 -7.52 11.01
C ASP A 151 21.95 -6.43 9.92
N ILE A 152 21.07 -5.42 9.98
CA ILE A 152 21.00 -4.36 8.97
C ILE A 152 21.34 -3.00 9.59
N VAL A 153 22.22 -2.27 8.92
CA VAL A 153 22.56 -0.88 9.25
C VAL A 153 22.12 0.03 8.11
N VAL A 154 21.48 1.14 8.47
CA VAL A 154 21.09 2.19 7.51
C VAL A 154 21.94 3.42 7.76
N ARG A 155 22.51 3.99 6.70
CA ARG A 155 23.29 5.23 6.75
C ARG A 155 22.98 6.12 5.55
N HIS A 156 23.34 7.40 5.66
CA HIS A 156 23.41 8.28 4.49
C HIS A 156 24.34 7.65 3.44
N ALA A 157 23.89 7.72 2.19
CA ALA A 157 24.68 7.31 1.05
C ALA A 157 25.71 8.39 0.70
N VAL A 158 26.86 7.95 0.20
CA VAL A 158 27.91 8.81 -0.33
C VAL A 158 28.09 8.56 -1.82
N ALA A 159 28.81 9.44 -2.53
CA ALA A 159 29.02 9.31 -3.97
C ALA A 159 29.61 7.95 -4.38
N ALA A 160 30.47 7.35 -3.54
CA ALA A 160 31.04 6.03 -3.79
C ALA A 160 30.01 4.87 -3.77
N ASP A 161 28.82 5.07 -3.19
CA ASP A 161 27.75 4.06 -3.17
C ASP A 161 26.93 4.03 -4.47
N GLU A 162 27.08 5.02 -5.34
CA GLU A 162 26.27 5.16 -6.55
C GLU A 162 26.25 3.90 -7.43
N PRO A 163 27.39 3.24 -7.74
CA PRO A 163 27.36 2.03 -8.57
C PRO A 163 26.60 0.88 -7.90
N ALA A 164 26.69 0.76 -6.57
CA ALA A 164 26.00 -0.29 -5.82
C ALA A 164 24.47 -0.04 -5.79
N ILE A 165 24.05 1.21 -5.65
CA ILE A 165 22.64 1.61 -5.71
C ILE A 165 22.06 1.34 -7.10
N GLN A 166 22.78 1.72 -8.16
CA GLN A 166 22.35 1.46 -9.54
C GLN A 166 22.26 -0.04 -9.83
N ALA A 167 23.22 -0.83 -9.35
CA ALA A 167 23.19 -2.29 -9.50
C ALA A 167 21.97 -2.91 -8.80
N MET A 168 21.65 -2.48 -7.57
CA MET A 168 20.48 -2.96 -6.83
C MET A 168 19.17 -2.62 -7.55
N TYR A 169 19.01 -1.38 -8.05
CA TYR A 169 17.85 -1.03 -8.87
C TYR A 169 17.81 -1.83 -10.18
N GLY A 170 18.96 -2.11 -10.80
CA GLY A 170 19.07 -2.98 -11.95
C GLY A 170 18.50 -4.37 -11.68
N HIS A 171 18.95 -5.02 -10.60
CA HIS A 171 18.45 -6.33 -10.18
C HIS A 171 16.95 -6.31 -9.84
N LEU A 172 16.47 -5.24 -9.20
CA LEU A 172 15.05 -5.07 -8.91
C LEU A 172 14.23 -5.03 -10.20
N LEU A 173 14.64 -4.21 -11.19
CA LEU A 173 13.96 -4.11 -12.47
C LEU A 173 13.99 -5.44 -13.24
N ASP A 174 15.12 -6.14 -13.24
CA ASP A 174 15.23 -7.47 -13.86
C ASP A 174 14.26 -8.48 -13.21
N ALA A 175 14.07 -8.39 -11.89
CA ALA A 175 13.09 -9.21 -11.18
C ALA A 175 11.63 -8.80 -11.47
N CYS A 176 11.37 -7.52 -11.77
CA CYS A 176 10.05 -7.01 -12.14
C CYS A 176 9.68 -7.33 -13.60
N ASP A 177 10.66 -7.48 -14.50
CA ASP A 177 10.47 -7.81 -15.91
C ASP A 177 10.17 -9.32 -16.15
N ALA A 178 10.39 -10.17 -15.14
CA ALA A 178 10.12 -11.60 -15.24
C ALA A 178 8.60 -11.88 -15.41
N PRO A 179 8.16 -12.50 -16.52
CA PRO A 179 6.74 -12.75 -16.77
C PRO A 179 6.07 -13.55 -15.65
N GLY A 180 4.88 -13.11 -15.24
CA GLY A 180 4.09 -13.76 -14.18
C GLY A 180 4.58 -13.49 -12.75
N ARG A 181 5.61 -12.64 -12.57
CA ARG A 181 5.99 -12.10 -11.26
C ARG A 181 5.30 -10.76 -11.04
N GLU A 182 5.00 -10.48 -9.77
CA GLU A 182 4.47 -9.18 -9.39
C GLU A 182 5.51 -8.08 -9.64
N THR A 183 5.06 -6.99 -10.27
CA THR A 183 5.92 -5.86 -10.63
C THR A 183 5.99 -4.84 -9.49
N CYS A 184 7.15 -4.19 -9.36
CA CYS A 184 7.35 -3.00 -8.55
C CYS A 184 6.65 -1.76 -9.13
N GLY A 185 6.05 -1.86 -10.31
CA GLY A 185 5.42 -0.75 -11.04
C GLY A 185 6.41 0.18 -11.72
N TRP A 186 7.70 -0.07 -11.57
CA TRP A 186 8.78 0.71 -12.17
C TRP A 186 9.17 0.15 -13.53
N ARG A 187 9.72 1.02 -14.38
CA ARG A 187 10.19 0.63 -15.72
C ARG A 187 11.50 1.32 -16.03
N ARG A 188 12.46 0.54 -16.55
CA ARG A 188 13.75 1.03 -17.00
C ARG A 188 13.59 2.20 -17.98
N GLY A 189 14.34 3.28 -17.75
CA GLY A 189 14.28 4.50 -18.57
C GLY A 189 13.08 5.42 -18.30
N PHE A 190 12.15 5.03 -17.42
CA PHE A 190 11.03 5.88 -16.97
C PHE A 190 11.14 6.18 -15.48
N TRP A 191 11.32 5.16 -14.63
CA TRP A 191 11.42 5.34 -13.19
C TRP A 191 12.24 4.22 -12.51
N PRO A 192 13.27 4.52 -11.68
CA PRO A 192 13.93 5.84 -11.54
C PRO A 192 14.50 6.38 -12.86
N LEU A 193 14.55 7.71 -13.02
CA LEU A 193 15.17 8.34 -14.20
C LEU A 193 16.70 8.08 -14.22
N PRO A 194 17.35 8.05 -15.39
CA PRO A 194 18.77 7.69 -15.52
C PRO A 194 19.71 8.42 -14.55
N ASP A 195 19.50 9.72 -14.33
CA ASP A 195 20.35 10.56 -13.47
C ASP A 195 19.78 10.76 -12.06
N ASP A 196 18.65 10.12 -11.72
CA ASP A 196 17.95 10.41 -10.47
C ASP A 196 18.75 9.99 -9.24
N VAL A 197 19.46 8.86 -9.33
CA VAL A 197 20.36 8.39 -8.26
C VAL A 197 21.46 9.41 -8.01
N SER A 198 22.18 9.84 -9.05
CA SER A 198 23.29 10.79 -8.97
C SER A 198 22.80 12.16 -8.46
N ARG A 199 21.63 12.61 -8.91
CA ARG A 199 21.00 13.85 -8.45
C ARG A 199 20.69 13.80 -6.95
N ARG A 200 19.99 12.77 -6.50
CA ARG A 200 19.59 12.60 -5.08
C ARG A 200 20.79 12.41 -4.16
N LEU A 201 21.86 11.76 -4.63
CA LEU A 201 23.13 11.67 -3.92
C LEU A 201 23.79 13.05 -3.75
N ARG A 202 23.83 13.89 -4.79
CA ARG A 202 24.36 15.26 -4.69
C ARG A 202 23.55 16.14 -3.75
N GLU A 203 22.24 15.95 -3.70
CA GLU A 203 21.34 16.64 -2.77
C GLU A 203 21.47 16.14 -1.33
N GLY A 204 22.16 15.01 -1.09
CA GLY A 204 22.34 14.45 0.25
C GLY A 204 21.08 13.79 0.83
N ILE A 205 20.12 13.43 -0.03
CA ILE A 205 18.81 12.93 0.38
C ILE A 205 18.65 11.41 0.17
N THR A 206 19.74 10.64 0.08
CA THR A 206 19.69 9.19 -0.13
C THR A 206 20.24 8.43 1.08
N TRP A 207 19.55 7.35 1.46
CA TRP A 207 19.98 6.39 2.48
C TRP A 207 20.10 5.00 1.87
N VAL A 208 21.09 4.24 2.36
CA VAL A 208 21.33 2.85 1.95
C VAL A 208 21.30 1.92 3.16
N ALA A 209 20.75 0.73 2.95
CA ALA A 209 20.79 -0.37 3.89
C ALA A 209 21.95 -1.32 3.53
N LEU A 210 22.71 -1.74 4.54
CA LEU A 210 23.92 -2.54 4.42
C LEU A 210 23.90 -3.66 5.47
N GLU A 211 24.66 -4.72 5.20
CA GLU A 211 24.96 -5.75 6.20
C GLU A 211 25.78 -5.14 7.36
N ARG A 212 25.43 -5.49 8.60
CA ARG A 212 26.22 -5.09 9.77
C ARG A 212 27.65 -5.63 9.68
N GLY A 213 28.63 -4.78 9.96
CA GLY A 213 30.06 -5.07 9.82
C GLY A 213 30.60 -4.92 8.39
N GLY A 214 29.71 -4.60 7.43
CA GLY A 214 30.03 -4.38 6.02
C GLY A 214 29.93 -2.92 5.56
N GLU A 215 29.82 -1.94 6.46
CA GLU A 215 29.34 -0.58 6.19
C GLU A 215 30.35 0.35 5.48
N ARG A 216 31.13 -0.18 4.54
CA ARG A 216 32.12 0.60 3.77
C ARG A 216 31.48 1.32 2.58
N PRO A 217 31.99 2.50 2.18
CA PRO A 217 31.56 3.15 0.94
C PRO A 217 31.72 2.23 -0.28
N GLY A 218 30.69 2.15 -1.13
CA GLY A 218 30.68 1.30 -2.32
C GLY A 218 30.44 -0.19 -2.05
N ALA A 219 30.16 -0.58 -0.81
CA ALA A 219 29.74 -1.95 -0.51
C ALA A 219 28.37 -2.27 -1.17
N PRO A 220 28.09 -3.54 -1.49
CA PRO A 220 26.79 -3.95 -1.99
C PRO A 220 25.66 -3.51 -1.05
N VAL A 221 24.66 -2.81 -1.59
CA VAL A 221 23.52 -2.32 -0.80
C VAL A 221 22.40 -3.35 -0.81
N LEU A 222 21.78 -3.57 0.35
CA LEU A 222 20.60 -4.42 0.50
C LEU A 222 19.32 -3.71 0.07
N GLY A 223 19.33 -2.38 0.04
CA GLY A 223 18.21 -1.53 -0.33
C GLY A 223 18.56 -0.06 -0.22
N ALA A 224 17.69 0.81 -0.74
CA ALA A 224 17.87 2.25 -0.71
C ALA A 224 16.51 2.96 -0.57
N MET A 225 16.56 4.21 -0.13
CA MET A 225 15.44 5.16 -0.16
C MET A 225 15.96 6.59 -0.30
N SER A 226 15.07 7.52 -0.60
CA SER A 226 15.39 8.94 -0.62
C SER A 226 14.36 9.76 0.16
N LEU A 227 14.81 10.75 0.93
CA LEU A 227 13.95 11.50 1.85
C LEU A 227 14.02 13.01 1.61
N ASP A 228 12.89 13.63 1.31
CA ASP A 228 12.77 15.07 1.13
C ASP A 228 11.41 15.58 1.64
N GLY A 229 11.23 16.90 1.62
CA GLY A 229 9.99 17.57 2.02
C GLY A 229 8.98 17.74 0.88
N ASP A 230 9.15 17.03 -0.25
CA ASP A 230 8.23 17.05 -1.37
C ASP A 230 7.45 15.73 -1.40
N PHE A 231 6.13 15.81 -1.53
CA PHE A 231 5.31 14.60 -1.61
C PHE A 231 5.39 13.92 -2.99
N GLY A 232 5.92 14.62 -4.01
CA GLY A 232 6.12 14.07 -5.35
C GLY A 232 4.83 13.88 -6.15
N LEU A 233 3.72 14.52 -5.73
CA LEU A 233 2.43 14.53 -6.43
C LEU A 233 1.98 15.98 -6.70
N PRO A 234 2.62 16.71 -7.62
CA PRO A 234 2.28 18.12 -7.87
C PRO A 234 0.82 18.26 -8.35
N GLY A 235 0.12 19.25 -7.81
CA GLY A 235 -1.28 19.55 -8.16
C GLY A 235 -2.32 18.61 -7.56
N VAL A 236 -1.91 17.66 -6.71
CA VAL A 236 -2.81 16.81 -5.93
C VAL A 236 -3.04 17.44 -4.56
N GLU A 237 -4.30 17.43 -4.11
CA GLU A 237 -4.69 17.86 -2.76
C GLU A 237 -5.23 16.65 -1.97
N PRO A 238 -4.37 15.96 -1.19
CA PRO A 238 -4.80 14.91 -0.28
C PRO A 238 -5.74 15.44 0.83
N ASP A 239 -6.51 14.55 1.45
CA ASP A 239 -7.38 14.84 2.60
C ASP A 239 -6.62 14.95 3.94
N TRP A 240 -5.34 15.33 3.87
CA TRP A 240 -4.48 15.45 5.05
C TRP A 240 -4.72 16.74 5.82
N GLU A 241 -4.39 16.71 7.12
CA GLU A 241 -4.19 17.96 7.85
C GLU A 241 -3.09 18.77 7.14
N PRO A 242 -3.36 20.06 6.83
CA PRO A 242 -2.34 20.94 6.27
C PRO A 242 -1.16 21.08 7.25
N LEU A 243 0.04 20.92 6.73
CA LEU A 243 1.30 21.08 7.46
C LEU A 243 2.15 22.14 6.79
N ALA A 244 2.88 22.92 7.59
CA ALA A 244 3.81 23.92 7.08
C ALA A 244 5.02 23.25 6.41
N PRO A 245 5.75 23.94 5.52
CA PRO A 245 7.00 23.44 4.97
C PRO A 245 7.96 23.00 6.07
N GLY A 246 8.51 21.79 5.96
CA GLY A 246 9.42 21.19 6.95
C GLY A 246 8.72 20.42 8.08
N GLU A 247 7.40 20.54 8.24
CA GLU A 247 6.65 19.74 9.24
C GLU A 247 6.34 18.32 8.75
N MET A 248 6.70 17.96 7.52
CA MET A 248 6.58 16.61 7.00
C MET A 248 7.83 16.18 6.26
N LEU A 249 8.05 14.87 6.24
CA LEU A 249 9.06 14.22 5.43
C LEU A 249 8.36 13.19 4.55
N THR A 250 8.87 12.97 3.34
CA THR A 250 8.38 11.96 2.40
C THR A 250 9.49 10.98 2.06
N CYS A 251 9.14 9.70 1.93
CA CYS A 251 10.04 8.65 1.48
C CYS A 251 9.75 8.29 0.02
N HIS A 252 10.77 8.46 -0.82
CA HIS A 252 10.78 8.17 -2.26
C HIS A 252 11.70 7.01 -2.58
N LEU A 253 11.46 6.37 -3.72
CA LEU A 253 12.31 5.32 -4.28
C LEU A 253 12.71 4.22 -3.27
N LEU A 254 11.80 3.88 -2.36
CA LEU A 254 12.03 2.79 -1.40
C LEU A 254 12.14 1.46 -2.14
N ALA A 255 13.33 0.84 -2.08
CA ALA A 255 13.60 -0.43 -2.72
C ALA A 255 14.41 -1.36 -1.80
N THR A 256 14.20 -2.66 -2.00
CA THR A 256 14.97 -3.74 -1.39
C THR A 256 15.46 -4.65 -2.51
N ASP A 257 16.75 -4.99 -2.47
CA ASP A 257 17.34 -5.94 -3.40
C ASP A 257 16.56 -7.26 -3.35
N PRO A 258 16.17 -7.85 -4.51
CA PRO A 258 15.43 -9.11 -4.53
C PRO A 258 16.07 -10.25 -3.72
N ALA A 259 17.40 -10.31 -3.64
CA ALA A 259 18.12 -11.32 -2.87
C ALA A 259 18.07 -11.09 -1.35
N ALA A 260 17.73 -9.89 -0.91
CA ALA A 260 17.61 -9.51 0.50
C ALA A 260 16.15 -9.49 1.02
N ARG A 261 15.18 -9.90 0.18
CA ARG A 261 13.77 -9.97 0.57
C ARG A 261 13.57 -10.91 1.77
N GLY A 262 12.63 -10.56 2.64
CA GLY A 262 12.33 -11.32 3.85
C GLY A 262 13.27 -11.05 5.03
N ARG A 263 14.36 -10.28 4.83
CA ARG A 263 15.31 -9.90 5.90
C ARG A 263 14.93 -8.65 6.69
N GLY A 264 13.81 -7.99 6.36
CA GLY A 264 13.39 -6.76 7.04
C GLY A 264 14.09 -5.47 6.58
N VAL A 265 14.75 -5.48 5.41
CA VAL A 265 15.45 -4.30 4.85
C VAL A 265 14.54 -3.07 4.71
N ALA A 266 13.35 -3.23 4.12
CA ALA A 266 12.40 -2.13 4.00
C ALA A 266 11.96 -1.57 5.37
N THR A 267 11.79 -2.44 6.37
CA THR A 267 11.49 -2.03 7.75
C THR A 267 12.65 -1.24 8.36
N ALA A 268 13.90 -1.67 8.13
CA ALA A 268 15.09 -0.95 8.61
C ALA A 268 15.20 0.45 7.98
N LEU A 269 14.98 0.55 6.66
CA LEU A 269 14.94 1.82 5.92
C LEU A 269 13.83 2.73 6.45
N LEU A 270 12.60 2.23 6.57
CA LEU A 270 11.48 2.99 7.11
C LEU A 270 11.73 3.42 8.57
N ALA A 271 12.38 2.60 9.39
CA ALA A 271 12.76 3.01 10.75
C ALA A 271 13.77 4.16 10.75
N SER A 272 14.75 4.13 9.84
CA SER A 272 15.66 5.28 9.65
C SER A 272 14.92 6.52 9.16
N TYR A 273 13.91 6.35 8.30
CA TYR A 273 13.04 7.43 7.84
C TYR A 273 12.27 8.08 9.00
N ALA A 274 11.70 7.28 9.89
CA ALA A 274 11.04 7.80 11.09
C ALA A 274 12.00 8.53 12.03
N ARG A 275 13.20 7.97 12.26
CA ARG A 275 14.23 8.63 13.07
C ARG A 275 14.64 9.98 12.47
N GLU A 276 14.79 10.03 11.15
CA GLU A 276 15.12 11.27 10.44
C GLU A 276 14.00 12.32 10.57
N GLY A 277 12.74 11.92 10.39
CA GLY A 277 11.60 12.82 10.58
C GLY A 277 11.53 13.39 12.00
N ILE A 278 11.72 12.54 13.02
CA ILE A 278 11.75 12.98 14.42
C ILE A 278 12.93 13.93 14.66
N ALA A 279 14.12 13.61 14.16
CA ALA A 279 15.31 14.44 14.32
C ALA A 279 15.17 15.82 13.64
N ARG A 280 14.42 15.90 12.54
CA ARG A 280 14.09 17.15 11.84
C ARG A 280 12.95 17.95 12.50
N GLY A 281 12.29 17.39 13.53
CA GLY A 281 11.13 18.00 14.16
C GLY A 281 9.87 17.94 13.29
N CYS A 282 9.79 16.99 12.35
CA CYS A 282 8.58 16.79 11.55
C CYS A 282 7.42 16.31 12.44
N ARG A 283 6.21 16.72 12.07
CA ARG A 283 4.94 16.29 12.68
C ARG A 283 4.36 15.05 11.98
N ALA A 284 4.72 14.80 10.72
CA ALA A 284 4.24 13.64 9.98
C ALA A 284 5.29 13.01 9.06
N LEU A 285 5.11 11.71 8.82
CA LEU A 285 5.78 10.94 7.78
C LEU A 285 4.76 10.59 6.71
N ARG A 286 5.00 10.96 5.46
CA ARG A 286 4.11 10.68 4.33
C ARG A 286 4.77 9.75 3.31
N ILE A 287 4.00 8.86 2.72
CA ILE A 287 4.49 7.97 1.65
C ILE A 287 3.34 7.60 0.73
N ASN A 288 3.61 7.47 -0.56
CA ASN A 288 2.64 7.04 -1.55
C ASN A 288 3.08 5.75 -2.24
N THR A 289 2.11 5.02 -2.79
CA THR A 289 2.38 3.88 -3.65
C THR A 289 1.18 3.55 -4.52
N SER A 290 1.41 2.82 -5.61
CA SER A 290 0.32 2.24 -6.40
C SER A 290 -0.51 1.29 -5.54
N PRO A 291 -1.86 1.27 -5.66
CA PRO A 291 -2.73 0.29 -5.01
C PRO A 291 -2.40 -1.17 -5.37
N GLN A 292 -1.65 -1.38 -6.46
CA GLN A 292 -1.21 -2.69 -6.93
C GLN A 292 0.09 -3.16 -6.26
N SER A 293 0.78 -2.29 -5.54
CA SER A 293 2.04 -2.60 -4.88
C SER A 293 1.85 -3.47 -3.64
N LEU A 294 2.73 -4.45 -3.44
CA LEU A 294 2.79 -5.22 -2.19
C LEU A 294 3.16 -4.36 -0.96
N SER A 295 3.81 -3.21 -1.17
CA SER A 295 4.22 -2.32 -0.08
C SER A 295 3.04 -1.81 0.75
N ASN A 296 1.84 -1.75 0.17
CA ASN A 296 0.61 -1.38 0.88
C ASN A 296 0.37 -2.21 2.15
N ARG A 297 0.68 -3.51 2.08
CA ARG A 297 0.56 -4.39 3.25
C ARG A 297 1.59 -3.99 4.30
N LEU A 298 2.85 -3.84 3.90
CA LEU A 298 3.95 -3.45 4.80
C LEU A 298 3.64 -2.12 5.51
N TYR A 299 3.20 -1.10 4.79
CA TYR A 299 2.91 0.20 5.40
C TYR A 299 1.84 0.11 6.48
N ARG A 300 0.75 -0.64 6.23
CA ARG A 300 -0.27 -0.87 7.27
C ARG A 300 0.27 -1.67 8.45
N GLU A 301 1.03 -2.74 8.20
CA GLU A 301 1.65 -3.53 9.28
C GLU A 301 2.64 -2.71 10.13
N LEU A 302 3.23 -1.66 9.56
CA LEU A 302 4.11 -0.71 10.23
C LEU A 302 3.38 0.51 10.83
N GLY A 303 2.04 0.52 10.82
CA GLY A 303 1.24 1.54 11.48
C GLY A 303 0.99 2.80 10.65
N PHE A 304 1.26 2.80 9.34
CA PHE A 304 0.79 3.87 8.47
C PHE A 304 -0.72 3.78 8.25
N THR A 305 -1.38 4.93 8.39
CA THR A 305 -2.81 5.10 8.10
C THR A 305 -3.01 5.37 6.62
N LEU A 306 -3.89 4.60 5.96
CA LEU A 306 -4.27 4.86 4.56
C LEU A 306 -5.23 6.05 4.49
N HIS A 307 -4.94 7.02 3.64
CA HIS A 307 -5.82 8.13 3.29
C HIS A 307 -6.55 7.87 1.97
N ARG A 308 -7.52 8.74 1.62
CA ARG A 308 -8.24 8.60 0.36
C ARG A 308 -7.27 8.53 -0.83
N PRO A 309 -7.36 7.48 -1.68
CA PRO A 309 -6.58 7.43 -2.89
C PRO A 309 -6.88 8.61 -3.80
N VAL A 310 -5.86 9.05 -4.52
CA VAL A 310 -5.91 10.20 -5.42
C VAL A 310 -5.65 9.77 -6.85
N TRP A 311 -6.26 10.47 -7.80
CA TRP A 311 -5.95 10.30 -9.20
C TRP A 311 -4.62 10.99 -9.52
N PHE A 312 -3.59 10.18 -9.77
CA PHE A 312 -2.30 10.62 -10.26
C PHE A 312 -1.75 9.55 -11.21
N PRO A 313 -2.06 9.65 -12.51
CA PRO A 313 -1.60 8.67 -13.48
C PRO A 313 -0.11 8.86 -13.75
N TYR A 314 0.67 7.83 -13.43
CA TYR A 314 2.08 7.78 -13.82
C TYR A 314 2.18 7.48 -15.32
N GLU A 315 2.16 8.54 -16.14
CA GLU A 315 2.18 8.41 -17.60
C GLU A 315 3.31 7.48 -18.07
N GLY A 316 2.94 6.52 -18.91
CA GLY A 316 3.85 5.51 -19.45
C GLY A 316 3.97 4.26 -18.59
N LEU A 317 3.63 4.24 -17.30
CA LEU A 317 3.67 3.01 -16.50
C LEU A 317 2.37 2.20 -16.68
N ASP A 318 2.49 0.87 -16.66
CA ASP A 318 1.33 -0.04 -16.67
C ASP A 318 0.72 -0.15 -15.27
N LEU A 319 0.30 1.01 -14.75
CA LEU A 319 -0.31 1.16 -13.44
C LEU A 319 -1.70 1.77 -13.58
N THR A 320 -2.58 1.43 -12.64
CA THR A 320 -3.81 2.20 -12.46
C THR A 320 -3.48 3.69 -12.24
N GLY A 321 -4.37 4.59 -12.66
CA GLY A 321 -4.20 6.02 -12.44
C GLY A 321 -4.38 6.47 -10.99
N TRP A 322 -4.67 5.54 -10.08
CA TRP A 322 -4.86 5.82 -8.66
C TRP A 322 -3.60 5.58 -7.85
N THR A 323 -3.40 6.41 -6.84
CA THR A 323 -2.28 6.34 -5.90
C THR A 323 -2.80 6.30 -4.48
N ASN A 324 -2.36 5.31 -3.70
CA ASN A 324 -2.63 5.23 -2.27
C ASN A 324 -1.68 6.14 -1.51
N LEU A 325 -2.20 6.82 -0.49
CA LEU A 325 -1.47 7.76 0.34
C LEU A 325 -1.46 7.26 1.78
N TYR A 326 -0.31 7.34 2.43
CA TYR A 326 -0.10 6.84 3.78
C TYR A 326 0.55 7.88 4.66
N GLU A 327 0.12 7.96 5.92
CA GLU A 327 0.66 8.88 6.91
C GLU A 327 0.94 8.17 8.25
N ILE A 328 2.03 8.57 8.92
CA ILE A 328 2.21 8.40 10.37
C ILE A 328 2.32 9.79 10.99
N ARG A 329 1.52 10.05 12.02
CA ARG A 329 1.65 11.25 12.86
C ARG A 329 2.68 11.00 13.96
N LEU A 330 3.61 11.94 14.11
CA LEU A 330 4.67 11.93 15.11
C LEU A 330 4.30 12.80 16.34
N ASP A 331 3.29 13.65 16.19
CA ASP A 331 2.82 14.61 17.19
C ASP A 331 1.51 14.18 17.89
N VAL A 332 0.93 13.04 17.48
CA VAL A 332 -0.31 12.51 18.05
C VAL A 332 -0.09 11.05 18.43
N ALA A 333 -0.55 10.65 19.62
CA ALA A 333 -0.64 9.24 20.00
C ALA A 333 -1.47 8.48 18.97
N ALA A 334 -0.92 7.40 18.44
CA ALA A 334 -1.69 6.51 17.58
C ALA A 334 -2.95 6.05 18.33
N PRO A 335 -4.13 6.06 17.70
CA PRO A 335 -5.33 5.53 18.32
C PRO A 335 -5.08 4.08 18.75
N ALA A 336 -5.46 3.74 19.98
CA ALA A 336 -5.26 2.39 20.51
C ALA A 336 -5.94 1.36 19.57
N PRO A 337 -5.30 0.22 19.25
CA PRO A 337 -5.92 -0.79 18.41
C PRO A 337 -7.20 -1.29 19.09
N GLY A 338 -8.35 -0.92 18.51
CA GLY A 338 -9.68 -1.36 18.92
C GLY A 338 -10.35 -0.45 19.95
N HIS A 339 -11.02 0.60 19.48
CA HIS A 339 -12.37 0.97 19.93
C HIS A 339 -13.16 1.40 18.69
N ALA A 340 -13.39 0.45 17.77
CA ALA A 340 -14.65 0.51 17.03
C ALA A 340 -15.75 0.43 18.10
N ARG A 341 -16.49 1.53 18.28
CA ARG A 341 -17.73 1.52 19.05
C ARG A 341 -18.85 1.07 18.15
#